data_AF-A0AA36GQE7-F1
#
_entry.id   AF-A0AA36GQE7-F1
#
_cell.length_a   1.000
_cell.length_b   1.000
_cell.length_c   1.000
_cell.angle_alpha   90.00
_cell.angle_beta   90.00
_cell.angle_gamma   90.00
#
_symmetry.space_group_name_H-M   'P 1'
#
loop_
_entity.id
_entity.type
_entity.pdbx_description
1 polymer ?
#
loop_
_entity_poly.entity_id
_entity_poly.type
_entity_poly.pdbx_seq_one_letter_code
_entity_poly.pdbx_strand_id
1 'polypeptide(L)'
;MSILSRISDTFHGVVDGLNNTFKVMNATVPAPAPLQSVNSGLEAGIKATTKFDNKVKDVAGAMYDNWIKPELDAKHPEYLGGNRIRLNVHEVTNTSQSEQDFLGDIGAKSATTDSHADFVRSFTEHGWLLGIAVARYDHLYSQSLPAKFSRVDKFSFYNPLFSEIGEQPVYDSEIYATTSSIEDHSVFGYQEGWASYRYAPNVVSGLMRPTSEGAFSTWTFADAYSTKPTLSAGWAREDPNIPNRVLAVTSDLSDQIFADFYFEAKWSRVMPMFSVPGAIGAF
;
A
#
# COMPACT_ATOMS: atom_id res chain seq x y z
N MET A 1 -38.94 74.29 30.84
CA MET A 1 -39.14 73.83 29.45
C MET A 1 -39.06 72.31 29.45
N SER A 2 -40.09 71.64 28.93
CA SER A 2 -40.50 70.23 29.12
C SER A 2 -39.64 69.21 28.34
N ILE A 3 -39.39 68.01 28.89
CA ILE A 3 -39.98 66.68 28.59
C ILE A 3 -39.64 66.04 27.22
N LEU A 4 -39.15 64.79 27.34
CA LEU A 4 -39.04 63.64 26.41
C LEU A 4 -40.01 63.53 25.21
N SER A 5 -39.51 62.99 24.07
CA SER A 5 -40.13 61.97 23.15
C SER A 5 -39.41 62.00 21.77
N ARG A 6 -38.83 60.91 21.25
CA ARG A 6 -39.35 59.79 20.41
C ARG A 6 -39.94 60.19 19.03
N ILE A 7 -39.43 59.49 17.98
CA ILE A 7 -40.05 59.13 16.67
C ILE A 7 -39.97 60.19 15.54
N SER A 8 -39.24 59.90 14.44
CA SER A 8 -39.80 59.48 13.14
C SER A 8 -38.74 59.46 12.03
N ASP A 9 -38.80 58.43 11.19
CA ASP A 9 -38.08 58.29 9.91
C ASP A 9 -38.37 59.46 8.93
N THR A 10 -37.48 59.74 7.96
CA THR A 10 -37.61 59.41 6.51
C THR A 10 -36.68 60.28 5.61
N PHE A 11 -35.75 59.61 4.91
CA PHE A 11 -35.12 59.87 3.59
C PHE A 11 -34.99 61.30 2.99
N HIS A 12 -33.75 61.69 2.64
CA HIS A 12 -33.31 62.11 1.29
C HIS A 12 -31.78 62.29 1.22
N GLY A 13 -31.12 61.79 0.16
CA GLY A 13 -29.78 62.22 -0.24
C GLY A 13 -28.76 61.09 -0.46
N VAL A 14 -28.64 60.65 -1.72
CA VAL A 14 -27.56 59.80 -2.25
C VAL A 14 -26.24 60.57 -2.25
N VAL A 15 -25.16 60.03 -1.65
CA VAL A 15 -23.76 60.12 -2.15
C VAL A 15 -22.94 58.94 -1.61
N ASP A 16 -22.16 58.35 -2.51
CA ASP A 16 -21.37 57.13 -2.45
C ASP A 16 -20.27 57.04 -1.39
N GLY A 17 -19.84 55.80 -1.10
CA GLY A 17 -18.45 55.49 -0.75
C GLY A 17 -18.24 54.66 0.51
N LEU A 18 -17.80 53.40 0.32
CA LEU A 18 -17.06 52.57 1.28
C LEU A 18 -17.77 52.24 2.61
N ASN A 19 -18.63 51.22 2.60
CA ASN A 19 -18.92 50.44 3.81
C ASN A 19 -19.02 48.96 3.46
N ASN A 20 -17.90 48.26 3.61
CA ASN A 20 -17.85 46.79 3.59
C ASN A 20 -18.57 46.30 4.85
N THR A 21 -19.90 46.22 4.76
CA THR A 21 -20.77 45.71 5.82
C THR A 21 -20.52 44.22 5.93
N PHE A 22 -19.65 43.84 6.87
CA PHE A 22 -19.53 42.47 7.32
C PHE A 22 -20.91 42.03 7.80
N LYS A 23 -21.59 41.21 7.01
CA LYS A 23 -22.85 40.60 7.40
C LYS A 23 -22.52 39.70 8.58
N VAL A 24 -22.74 40.16 9.81
CA VAL A 24 -22.84 39.27 10.97
C VAL A 24 -24.11 38.48 10.76
N MET A 25 -24.02 37.42 9.97
CA MET A 25 -25.00 36.34 10.02
C MET A 25 -24.84 35.77 11.42
N ASN A 26 -25.80 36.06 12.30
CA ASN A 26 -25.98 35.27 13.51
C ASN A 26 -26.23 33.84 13.04
N ALA A 27 -25.18 33.04 13.00
CA ALA A 27 -25.30 31.60 12.91
C ALA A 27 -26.00 31.18 14.20
N THR A 28 -27.30 30.91 14.12
CA THR A 28 -27.96 30.06 15.10
C THR A 28 -27.16 28.77 15.09
N VAL A 29 -26.27 28.57 16.07
CA VAL A 29 -25.46 27.37 16.19
C VAL A 29 -26.45 26.21 16.30
N PRO A 30 -26.61 25.38 15.25
CA PRO A 30 -27.38 24.16 15.38
C PRO A 30 -26.69 23.38 16.50
N ALA A 31 -27.46 22.73 17.38
CA ALA A 31 -26.87 21.84 18.38
C ALA A 31 -25.79 21.00 17.69
N PRO A 32 -24.55 20.94 18.22
CA PRO A 32 -23.46 20.27 17.52
C PRO A 32 -23.97 18.89 17.14
N ALA A 33 -24.07 18.63 15.83
CA ALA A 33 -24.41 17.30 15.35
C ALA A 33 -23.46 16.35 16.09
N PRO A 34 -23.96 15.25 16.67
CA PRO A 34 -23.15 14.42 17.55
C PRO A 34 -21.85 14.09 16.80
N LEU A 35 -20.69 14.51 17.33
CA LEU A 35 -19.37 14.37 16.67
C LEU A 35 -19.10 12.93 16.20
N GLN A 36 -19.77 11.96 16.82
CA GLN A 36 -19.84 10.57 16.40
C GLN A 36 -20.34 10.37 14.95
N SER A 37 -21.27 11.20 14.45
CA SER A 37 -21.77 11.10 13.06
C SER A 37 -20.74 11.56 12.03
N VAL A 38 -19.94 12.59 12.35
CA VAL A 38 -18.88 13.07 11.46
C VAL A 38 -17.71 12.09 11.45
N ASN A 39 -17.31 11.57 12.62
CA ASN A 39 -16.28 10.54 12.72
C ASN A 39 -16.71 9.25 12.02
N SER A 40 -17.96 8.82 12.19
CA SER A 40 -18.51 7.67 11.45
C SER A 40 -18.54 7.91 9.93
N GLY A 41 -18.74 9.16 9.50
CA GLY A 41 -18.69 9.55 8.09
C GLY A 41 -17.27 9.59 7.52
N LEU A 42 -16.27 9.98 8.32
CA LEU A 42 -14.86 10.01 7.94
C LEU A 42 -14.25 8.59 7.92
N GLU A 43 -14.53 7.78 8.95
CA GLU A 43 -14.19 6.36 8.97
C GLU A 43 -14.88 5.60 7.84
N ALA A 44 -16.15 5.92 7.59
CA ALA A 44 -16.86 5.38 6.43
C ALA A 44 -16.29 5.91 5.12
N GLY A 45 -15.74 7.12 5.04
CA GLY A 45 -15.10 7.67 3.83
C GLY A 45 -13.79 6.97 3.49
N ILE A 46 -12.94 6.75 4.50
CA ILE A 46 -11.68 6.01 4.37
C ILE A 46 -11.96 4.54 3.98
N LYS A 47 -12.98 3.92 4.60
CA LYS A 47 -13.41 2.54 4.29
C LYS A 47 -14.23 2.43 2.99
N ALA A 48 -14.97 3.46 2.57
CA ALA A 48 -15.82 3.44 1.37
C ALA A 48 -15.02 3.62 0.09
N THR A 49 -13.88 4.33 0.13
CA THR A 49 -12.93 4.33 -1.00
C THR A 49 -12.35 2.92 -1.23
N THR A 50 -12.33 2.06 -0.21
CA THR A 50 -11.83 0.67 -0.33
C THR A 50 -12.91 -0.40 -0.49
N LYS A 51 -14.19 -0.18 -0.18
CA LYS A 51 -15.29 -1.16 -0.38
C LYS A 51 -16.67 -0.53 -0.17
N PHE A 52 -17.39 -0.26 -1.26
CA PHE A 52 -18.82 0.13 -1.24
C PHE A 52 -19.73 -0.99 -0.68
N ASP A 53 -19.27 -2.25 -0.72
CA ASP A 53 -20.04 -3.44 -0.32
C ASP A 53 -20.21 -3.63 1.19
N ASN A 54 -19.29 -3.10 2.01
CA ASN A 54 -19.33 -3.32 3.46
C ASN A 54 -20.54 -2.62 4.11
N LYS A 55 -21.00 -1.50 3.54
CA LYS A 55 -22.15 -0.75 4.05
C LYS A 55 -23.48 -1.47 3.81
N VAL A 56 -23.56 -2.26 2.73
CA VAL A 56 -24.74 -3.09 2.43
C VAL A 56 -24.72 -4.35 3.31
N LYS A 57 -23.54 -4.96 3.54
CA LYS A 57 -23.38 -6.10 4.46
C LYS A 57 -23.70 -5.74 5.92
N ASP A 58 -23.33 -4.55 6.41
CA ASP A 58 -23.61 -4.17 7.82
C ASP A 58 -25.08 -3.87 8.11
N VAL A 59 -25.84 -3.34 7.14
CA VAL A 59 -27.27 -3.00 7.33
C VAL A 59 -28.20 -4.16 6.95
N ALA A 60 -27.85 -4.98 5.96
CA ALA A 60 -28.66 -6.11 5.51
C ALA A 60 -28.28 -7.44 6.20
N GLY A 61 -27.02 -7.60 6.65
CA GLY A 61 -26.52 -8.82 7.27
C GLY A 61 -27.13 -9.12 8.64
N ALA A 62 -27.57 -8.11 9.40
CA ALA A 62 -28.21 -8.32 10.69
C ALA A 62 -29.66 -8.84 10.62
N MET A 63 -30.30 -8.81 9.44
CA MET A 63 -31.72 -9.18 9.29
C MET A 63 -31.99 -10.35 8.34
N TYR A 64 -31.06 -10.71 7.43
CA TYR A 64 -31.29 -11.73 6.39
C TYR A 64 -30.10 -12.65 6.12
N ASP A 65 -29.33 -13.02 7.15
CA ASP A 65 -28.12 -13.85 7.04
C ASP A 65 -28.36 -15.29 6.52
N ASN A 66 -29.61 -15.71 6.35
CA ASN A 66 -29.96 -17.02 5.79
C ASN A 66 -30.32 -16.98 4.28
N TRP A 67 -30.39 -15.81 3.64
CA TRP A 67 -30.92 -15.67 2.26
C TRP A 67 -30.12 -14.73 1.35
N ILE A 68 -29.00 -14.16 1.81
CA ILE A 68 -28.05 -13.49 0.91
C ILE A 68 -27.32 -14.59 0.13
N LYS A 69 -27.76 -14.81 -1.11
CA LYS A 69 -27.14 -15.79 -2.00
C LYS A 69 -25.66 -15.45 -2.25
N PRO A 70 -24.78 -16.46 -2.39
CA PRO A 70 -23.38 -16.29 -2.80
C PRO A 70 -23.20 -15.54 -4.14
N GLU A 71 -24.25 -15.45 -4.96
CA GLU A 71 -24.29 -14.80 -6.27
C GLU A 71 -23.82 -13.32 -6.28
N LEU A 72 -23.85 -12.60 -5.13
CA LEU A 72 -23.33 -11.22 -5.04
C LEU A 72 -21.80 -11.16 -4.91
N ASP A 73 -21.16 -12.19 -4.35
CA ASP A 73 -19.70 -12.29 -4.21
C ASP A 73 -19.03 -12.84 -5.50
N ALA A 74 -19.81 -13.28 -6.51
CA ALA A 74 -19.33 -13.82 -7.79
C ALA A 74 -18.51 -12.83 -8.65
N LYS A 75 -18.37 -11.56 -8.25
CA LYS A 75 -17.53 -10.55 -8.93
C LYS A 75 -16.14 -10.39 -8.32
N HIS A 76 -15.85 -11.02 -7.19
CA HIS A 76 -14.56 -10.92 -6.52
C HIS A 76 -13.92 -12.29 -6.38
N PRO A 77 -12.65 -12.48 -6.77
CA PRO A 77 -11.94 -13.72 -6.51
C PRO A 77 -11.82 -13.95 -5.00
N GLU A 78 -12.24 -15.13 -4.53
CA GLU A 78 -12.06 -15.57 -3.15
C GLU A 78 -10.61 -16.06 -2.95
N TYR A 79 -9.93 -15.55 -1.93
CA TYR A 79 -8.61 -16.05 -1.55
C TYR A 79 -8.77 -17.33 -0.72
N LEU A 80 -8.34 -18.46 -1.28
CA LEU A 80 -8.53 -19.79 -0.69
C LEU A 80 -7.36 -20.25 0.18
N GLY A 81 -6.17 -19.73 -0.07
CA GLY A 81 -4.94 -20.14 0.62
C GLY A 81 -3.69 -19.71 -0.14
N GLY A 82 -2.54 -19.89 0.50
CA GLY A 82 -1.25 -19.65 -0.10
C GLY A 82 -0.13 -19.64 0.94
N ASN A 83 1.09 -19.88 0.47
CA ASN A 83 2.29 -19.86 1.29
C ASN A 83 3.23 -18.72 0.87
N ARG A 84 4.04 -18.23 1.80
CA ARG A 84 5.15 -17.31 1.53
C ARG A 84 6.43 -17.91 2.09
N ILE A 85 7.33 -18.30 1.20
CA ILE A 85 8.66 -18.78 1.53
C ILE A 85 9.72 -17.74 1.18
N ARG A 86 10.82 -17.73 1.94
CA ARG A 86 12.01 -16.94 1.59
C ARG A 86 12.90 -17.78 0.69
N LEU A 87 13.45 -17.17 -0.35
CA LEU A 87 14.46 -17.81 -1.18
C LEU A 87 15.79 -17.84 -0.43
N ASN A 88 16.33 -19.04 -0.22
CA ASN A 88 17.59 -19.24 0.46
C ASN A 88 18.75 -19.20 -0.54
N VAL A 89 19.75 -18.37 -0.27
CA VAL A 89 20.94 -18.20 -1.11
C VAL A 89 22.15 -18.79 -0.39
N HIS A 90 22.87 -19.69 -1.07
CA HIS A 90 24.10 -20.30 -0.58
C HIS A 90 25.29 -19.76 -1.36
N GLU A 91 26.34 -19.35 -0.64
CA GLU A 91 27.60 -18.92 -1.23
C GLU A 91 28.43 -20.10 -1.74
N VAL A 92 29.17 -19.86 -2.82
CA VAL A 92 30.13 -20.78 -3.44
C VAL A 92 31.40 -19.98 -3.69
N THR A 93 32.41 -20.18 -2.86
CA THR A 93 33.70 -19.48 -2.99
C THR A 93 34.61 -20.20 -3.98
N ASN A 94 35.26 -19.43 -4.87
CA ASN A 94 36.28 -19.96 -5.76
C ASN A 94 37.57 -20.28 -4.97
N THR A 95 38.02 -21.53 -5.04
CA THR A 95 39.22 -22.04 -4.35
C THR A 95 40.45 -22.18 -5.24
N SER A 96 40.37 -21.82 -6.52
CA SER A 96 41.50 -21.85 -7.46
C SER A 96 41.63 -20.51 -8.18
N GLN A 97 42.84 -19.95 -8.19
CA GLN A 97 43.11 -18.70 -8.91
C GLN A 97 43.15 -18.96 -10.42
N SER A 98 42.43 -18.15 -11.21
CA SER A 98 42.54 -18.08 -12.67
C SER A 98 43.07 -16.69 -13.08
N GLU A 99 43.34 -16.46 -14.37
CA GLU A 99 43.79 -15.13 -14.86
C GLU A 99 42.66 -14.07 -14.80
N GLN A 100 41.40 -14.51 -14.75
CA GLN A 100 40.21 -13.66 -14.80
C GLN A 100 39.46 -13.61 -13.47
N ASP A 101 39.54 -14.68 -12.67
CA ASP A 101 38.86 -14.79 -11.38
C ASP A 101 39.88 -14.86 -10.24
N PHE A 102 39.76 -13.92 -9.32
CA PHE A 102 40.61 -13.90 -8.14
C PHE A 102 40.24 -15.04 -7.17
N LEU A 103 41.25 -15.58 -6.49
CA LEU A 103 41.03 -16.56 -5.43
C LEU A 103 40.19 -15.93 -4.32
N GLY A 104 39.11 -16.60 -3.93
CA GLY A 104 38.18 -16.10 -2.92
C GLY A 104 36.99 -15.31 -3.46
N ASP A 105 36.85 -15.16 -4.79
CA ASP A 105 35.63 -14.58 -5.36
C ASP A 105 34.42 -15.48 -5.07
N ILE A 106 33.25 -14.87 -4.84
CA ILE A 106 32.06 -15.55 -4.33
C ILE A 106 30.98 -15.59 -5.41
N GLY A 107 30.67 -16.80 -5.87
CA GLY A 107 29.43 -17.09 -6.58
C GLY A 107 28.29 -17.40 -5.59
N ALA A 108 27.06 -17.35 -6.08
CA ALA A 108 25.90 -17.71 -5.27
C ALA A 108 24.97 -18.65 -6.06
N LYS A 109 24.39 -19.62 -5.34
CA LYS A 109 23.32 -20.47 -5.88
C LYS A 109 22.11 -20.44 -4.95
N SER A 110 20.93 -20.40 -5.53
CA SER A 110 19.66 -20.47 -4.80
C SER A 110 18.89 -21.70 -5.28
N ALA A 111 18.55 -22.58 -4.36
CA ALA A 111 17.70 -23.74 -4.61
C ALA A 111 16.81 -23.92 -3.39
N THR A 112 15.60 -23.37 -3.46
CA THR A 112 14.62 -23.43 -2.38
C THR A 112 13.52 -24.40 -2.80
N THR A 113 13.15 -25.31 -1.89
CA THR A 113 12.04 -26.24 -2.09
C THR A 113 11.02 -26.01 -1.00
N ASP A 114 9.75 -26.23 -1.34
CA ASP A 114 8.64 -26.14 -0.41
C ASP A 114 7.61 -27.21 -0.75
N SER A 115 6.96 -27.74 0.27
CA SER A 115 5.85 -28.68 0.14
C SER A 115 4.81 -28.34 1.19
N HIS A 116 3.61 -28.02 0.73
CA HIS A 116 2.55 -27.51 1.58
C HIS A 116 1.18 -27.96 1.06
N ALA A 117 0.19 -28.01 1.95
CA ALA A 117 -1.20 -28.25 1.62
C ALA A 117 -2.02 -26.99 1.94
N ASP A 118 -2.50 -26.32 0.90
CA ASP A 118 -3.12 -24.98 1.03
C ASP A 118 -4.54 -25.02 1.60
N PHE A 119 -5.44 -25.77 0.97
CA PHE A 119 -6.86 -25.67 1.30
C PHE A 119 -7.64 -26.95 1.05
N VAL A 120 -8.74 -27.10 1.80
CA VAL A 120 -9.80 -28.08 1.55
C VAL A 120 -11.12 -27.31 1.53
N ARG A 121 -11.76 -27.23 0.36
CA ARG A 121 -12.97 -26.43 0.16
C ARG A 121 -13.98 -27.15 -0.72
N SER A 122 -15.26 -26.99 -0.41
CA SER A 122 -16.37 -27.37 -1.27
C SER A 122 -16.94 -26.14 -1.96
N PHE A 123 -17.19 -26.24 -3.26
CA PHE A 123 -17.80 -25.16 -4.05
C PHE A 123 -19.25 -25.49 -4.38
N THR A 124 -20.14 -24.51 -4.28
CA THR A 124 -21.57 -24.65 -4.63
C THR A 124 -21.85 -24.30 -6.08
N GLU A 125 -20.90 -23.65 -6.75
CA GLU A 125 -21.03 -23.16 -8.13
C GLU A 125 -19.83 -23.62 -8.98
N HIS A 126 -20.01 -23.64 -10.29
CA HIS A 126 -18.92 -23.94 -11.23
C HIS A 126 -18.01 -22.71 -11.34
N GLY A 127 -16.69 -22.92 -11.29
CA GLY A 127 -15.72 -21.84 -11.32
C GLY A 127 -14.33 -22.31 -11.70
N TRP A 128 -13.38 -21.37 -11.66
CA TRP A 128 -11.98 -21.61 -11.97
C TRP A 128 -11.16 -21.41 -10.71
N LEU A 129 -10.20 -22.32 -10.48
CA LEU A 129 -9.17 -22.15 -9.48
C LEU A 129 -7.93 -21.56 -10.14
N LEU A 130 -7.49 -20.40 -9.66
CA LEU A 130 -6.32 -19.68 -10.18
C LEU A 130 -5.22 -19.71 -9.13
N GLY A 131 -4.09 -20.35 -9.45
CA GLY A 131 -2.86 -20.24 -8.68
C GLY A 131 -1.99 -19.13 -9.23
N ILE A 132 -1.51 -18.21 -8.38
CA ILE A 132 -0.62 -17.12 -8.77
C ILE A 132 0.64 -17.19 -7.91
N ALA A 133 1.80 -17.23 -8.55
CA ALA A 133 3.09 -17.12 -7.89
C ALA A 133 3.71 -15.75 -8.18
N VAL A 134 4.25 -15.10 -7.15
CA VAL A 134 4.92 -13.79 -7.29
C VAL A 134 6.21 -13.80 -6.48
N ALA A 135 7.32 -13.55 -7.15
CA ALA A 135 8.59 -13.24 -6.49
C ALA A 135 8.63 -11.74 -6.16
N ARG A 136 8.99 -11.41 -4.92
CA ARG A 136 9.11 -10.03 -4.42
C ARG A 136 10.34 -9.93 -3.53
N TYR A 137 10.99 -8.78 -3.54
CA TYR A 137 12.02 -8.41 -2.58
C TYR A 137 11.48 -7.34 -1.64
N ASP A 138 12.14 -7.16 -0.50
CA ASP A 138 11.77 -6.09 0.41
C ASP A 138 12.41 -4.79 -0.08
N HIS A 139 11.58 -3.79 -0.42
CA HIS A 139 12.07 -2.49 -0.88
C HIS A 139 12.87 -1.77 0.20
N LEU A 140 14.00 -1.21 -0.20
CA LEU A 140 14.90 -0.48 0.66
C LEU A 140 15.32 0.82 -0.01
N TYR A 141 14.78 1.94 0.47
CA TYR A 141 15.07 3.26 -0.09
C TYR A 141 16.45 3.76 0.36
N SER A 142 17.44 3.58 -0.51
CA SER A 142 18.83 3.90 -0.19
C SER A 142 19.13 5.40 -0.12
N GLN A 143 18.32 6.22 -0.79
CA GLN A 143 18.40 7.68 -0.84
C GLN A 143 17.40 8.37 0.12
N SER A 144 16.76 7.61 1.02
CA SER A 144 15.82 8.18 1.98
C SER A 144 16.51 8.91 3.13
N LEU A 145 15.87 9.98 3.61
CA LEU A 145 16.16 10.56 4.91
C LEU A 145 15.02 10.21 5.89
N PRO A 146 15.25 9.35 6.89
CA PRO A 146 14.21 8.99 7.85
C PRO A 146 13.61 10.21 8.55
N ALA A 147 12.28 10.27 8.66
CA ALA A 147 11.54 11.40 9.25
C ALA A 147 12.06 11.86 10.60
N LYS A 148 12.63 10.96 11.42
CA LYS A 148 13.22 11.31 12.72
C LYS A 148 14.35 12.35 12.64
N PHE A 149 15.04 12.44 11.50
CA PHE A 149 16.15 13.38 11.28
C PHE A 149 15.71 14.73 10.70
N SER A 150 14.48 14.84 10.19
CA SER A 150 13.92 16.09 9.67
C SER A 150 13.05 16.84 10.69
N ARG A 151 12.86 16.30 11.91
CA ARG A 151 12.07 16.93 12.97
C ARG A 151 12.81 18.14 13.54
N VAL A 152 12.20 19.31 13.45
CA VAL A 152 12.76 20.57 13.98
C VAL A 152 11.87 21.16 15.07
N ASP A 153 10.56 21.21 14.86
CA ASP A 153 9.63 21.86 15.79
C ASP A 153 9.10 20.88 16.85
N LYS A 154 8.62 21.42 17.98
CA LYS A 154 7.99 20.66 19.07
C LYS A 154 6.77 19.85 18.62
N PHE A 155 6.09 20.31 17.57
CA PHE A 155 4.92 19.62 17.00
C PHE A 155 5.30 18.48 16.05
N SER A 156 6.57 18.36 15.68
CA SER A 156 7.10 17.23 14.90
C SER A 156 7.41 16.00 15.78
N PHE A 157 7.45 16.19 17.11
CA PHE A 157 7.63 15.12 18.08
C PHE A 157 6.27 14.66 18.62
N TYR A 158 6.18 13.38 18.95
CA TYR A 158 4.95 12.81 19.50
C TYR A 158 4.50 13.56 20.76
N ASN A 159 3.25 14.02 20.74
CA ASN A 159 2.59 14.64 21.88
C ASN A 159 1.25 13.92 22.13
N PRO A 160 1.00 13.43 23.36
CA PRO A 160 -0.23 12.70 23.67
C PRO A 160 -1.52 13.51 23.44
N LEU A 161 -1.45 14.84 23.50
CA LEU A 161 -2.58 15.73 23.20
C LEU A 161 -2.99 15.68 21.72
N PHE A 162 -2.10 15.24 20.84
CA PHE A 162 -2.32 15.08 19.41
C PHE A 162 -2.38 13.60 19.01
N SER A 163 -2.83 12.74 19.91
CA SER A 163 -3.00 11.31 19.62
C SER A 163 -4.12 11.05 18.60
N GLU A 164 -5.10 11.94 18.51
CA GLU A 164 -6.27 11.82 17.63
C GLU A 164 -6.15 12.64 16.33
N ILE A 165 -4.96 13.12 15.99
CA ILE A 165 -4.76 13.79 14.70
C ILE A 165 -4.85 12.79 13.55
N GLY A 166 -5.37 13.25 12.41
CA GLY A 166 -5.45 12.45 11.19
C GLY A 166 -4.10 12.21 10.53
N GLU A 167 -4.14 11.96 9.22
CA GLU A 167 -2.94 11.69 8.44
C GLU A 167 -2.03 12.91 8.32
N GLN A 168 -0.73 12.68 8.42
CA GLN A 168 0.32 13.67 8.23
C GLN A 168 0.96 13.52 6.85
N PRO A 169 1.43 14.62 6.24
CA PRO A 169 2.12 14.55 4.96
C PRO A 169 3.45 13.80 5.12
N VAL A 170 3.68 12.85 4.23
CA VAL A 170 4.99 12.23 4.00
C VAL A 170 5.71 13.07 2.97
N TYR A 171 6.91 13.52 3.32
CA TYR A 171 7.71 14.36 2.42
C TYR A 171 8.52 13.51 1.46
N ASP A 172 8.80 14.05 0.28
CA ASP A 172 9.61 13.37 -0.73
C ASP A 172 11.03 13.03 -0.24
N SER A 173 11.58 13.84 0.68
CA SER A 173 12.84 13.55 1.36
C SER A 173 12.87 12.21 2.10
N GLU A 174 11.71 11.68 2.51
CA GLU A 174 11.61 10.37 3.16
C GLU A 174 11.78 9.19 2.19
N ILE A 175 11.67 9.43 0.88
CA ILE A 175 11.85 8.41 -0.16
C ILE A 175 13.14 8.69 -0.95
N TYR A 176 13.33 9.95 -1.32
CA TYR A 176 14.40 10.42 -2.19
C TYR A 176 14.87 11.81 -1.75
N ALA A 177 15.91 11.86 -0.93
CA ALA A 177 16.54 13.10 -0.49
C ALA A 177 17.64 13.51 -1.48
N THR A 178 17.55 14.73 -1.99
CA THR A 178 18.57 15.32 -2.86
C THR A 178 19.37 16.39 -2.12
N THR A 179 20.32 17.03 -2.81
CA THR A 179 20.97 18.23 -2.30
C THR A 179 20.12 19.50 -2.50
N SER A 180 18.93 19.38 -3.13
CA SER A 180 18.04 20.50 -3.44
C SER A 180 16.92 20.62 -2.40
N SER A 181 17.02 21.62 -1.52
CA SER A 181 16.09 21.81 -0.41
C SER A 181 14.64 22.14 -0.82
N ILE A 182 14.38 22.56 -2.06
CA ILE A 182 13.03 22.94 -2.51
C ILE A 182 12.20 21.70 -2.86
N GLU A 183 12.82 20.69 -3.47
CA GLU A 183 12.12 19.47 -3.89
C GLU A 183 11.85 18.51 -2.73
N ASP A 184 12.72 18.55 -1.72
CA ASP A 184 12.72 17.67 -0.55
C ASP A 184 11.53 17.93 0.42
N HIS A 185 10.92 19.12 0.35
CA HIS A 185 9.75 19.52 1.16
C HIS A 185 8.41 19.36 0.43
N SER A 186 8.41 18.82 -0.78
CA SER A 186 7.17 18.48 -1.48
C SER A 186 6.49 17.27 -0.82
N VAL A 187 5.15 17.20 -0.93
CA VAL A 187 4.35 16.13 -0.33
C VAL A 187 4.27 14.96 -1.30
N PHE A 188 4.78 13.80 -0.88
CA PHE A 188 4.69 12.55 -1.64
C PHE A 188 3.33 11.87 -1.47
N GLY A 189 2.83 11.87 -0.23
CA GLY A 189 1.58 11.22 0.16
C GLY A 189 1.19 11.54 1.60
N TYR A 190 0.23 10.82 2.13
CA TYR A 190 -0.25 10.98 3.50
C TYR A 190 -0.19 9.64 4.23
N GLN A 191 0.14 9.67 5.52
CA GLN A 191 0.18 8.48 6.37
C GLN A 191 -0.33 8.81 7.78
N GLU A 192 -0.83 7.79 8.49
CA GLU A 192 -1.33 7.91 9.86
C GLU A 192 -0.38 8.71 10.76
N GLY A 193 -0.95 9.61 11.58
CA GLY A 193 -0.21 10.39 12.56
C GLY A 193 0.76 9.52 13.37
N TRP A 194 1.99 10.01 13.48
CA TRP A 194 3.06 9.38 14.28
C TRP A 194 3.52 7.99 13.79
N ALA A 195 3.22 7.58 12.56
CA ALA A 195 3.67 6.29 12.02
C ALA A 195 5.21 6.11 12.10
N SER A 196 5.98 7.19 11.98
CA SER A 196 7.44 7.19 12.11
C SER A 196 7.98 6.88 13.51
N TYR A 197 7.12 6.79 14.53
CA TYR A 197 7.46 6.26 15.86
C TYR A 197 7.08 4.78 16.02
N ARG A 198 6.10 4.29 15.25
CA ARG A 198 5.67 2.88 15.27
C ARG A 198 6.54 2.01 14.38
N TYR A 199 7.03 2.55 13.27
CA TYR A 199 7.82 1.83 12.27
C TYR A 199 9.21 2.43 12.11
N ALA A 200 10.22 1.56 11.99
CA ALA A 200 11.58 1.93 11.65
C ALA A 200 11.88 1.47 10.22
N PRO A 201 12.32 2.36 9.31
CA PRO A 201 12.71 1.96 7.97
C PRO A 201 14.02 1.17 8.03
N ASN A 202 14.18 0.22 7.12
CA ASN A 202 15.47 -0.41 6.86
C ASN A 202 16.43 0.66 6.28
N VAL A 203 17.74 0.55 6.56
CA VAL A 203 18.74 1.53 6.13
C VAL A 203 19.93 0.83 5.49
N VAL A 204 20.40 1.38 4.35
CA VAL A 204 21.67 1.02 3.71
C VAL A 204 22.61 2.23 3.71
N SER A 205 23.86 2.00 4.10
CA SER A 205 24.87 3.04 4.32
C SER A 205 26.22 2.71 3.69
N GLY A 206 27.03 3.74 3.44
CA GLY A 206 28.39 3.59 2.91
C GLY A 206 28.40 3.00 1.50
N LEU A 207 29.38 2.14 1.21
CA LEU A 207 29.55 1.50 -0.10
C LEU A 207 28.47 0.48 -0.45
N MET A 208 27.65 0.05 0.52
CA MET A 208 26.48 -0.78 0.23
C MET A 208 25.37 0.02 -0.46
N ARG A 209 25.45 1.36 -0.47
CA ARG A 209 24.49 2.18 -1.19
C ARG A 209 24.76 2.11 -2.69
N PRO A 210 23.79 1.70 -3.53
CA PRO A 210 24.00 1.56 -4.97
C PRO A 210 24.38 2.87 -5.69
N THR A 211 24.13 4.03 -5.07
CA THR A 211 24.46 5.34 -5.61
C THR A 211 25.83 5.88 -5.19
N SER A 212 26.60 5.17 -4.36
CA SER A 212 27.95 5.61 -3.96
C SER A 212 28.98 5.28 -5.04
N GLU A 213 30.04 6.09 -5.14
CA GLU A 213 31.18 5.76 -6.01
C GLU A 213 31.88 4.48 -5.52
N GLY A 214 32.07 3.50 -6.42
CA GLY A 214 32.60 2.18 -6.06
C GLY A 214 31.63 1.30 -5.26
N ALA A 215 30.31 1.51 -5.42
CA ALA A 215 29.29 0.77 -4.69
C ALA A 215 29.36 -0.76 -4.87
N PHE A 216 29.14 -1.48 -3.77
CA PHE A 216 28.89 -2.92 -3.71
C PHE A 216 27.43 -3.25 -4.05
N SER A 217 26.96 -2.73 -5.19
CA SER A 217 25.54 -2.74 -5.57
C SER A 217 24.97 -4.14 -5.83
N THR A 218 25.83 -5.13 -6.07
CA THR A 218 25.47 -6.56 -6.21
C THR A 218 25.04 -7.19 -4.88
N TRP A 219 25.42 -6.63 -3.74
CA TRP A 219 25.15 -7.22 -2.42
C TRP A 219 23.82 -6.77 -1.81
N THR A 220 23.09 -5.87 -2.47
CA THR A 220 21.85 -5.32 -1.94
C THR A 220 20.77 -5.17 -3.01
N PHE A 221 19.52 -5.39 -2.60
CA PHE A 221 18.33 -5.07 -3.39
C PHE A 221 17.81 -3.65 -3.12
N ALA A 222 18.66 -2.75 -2.62
CA ALA A 222 18.25 -1.39 -2.36
C ALA A 222 17.83 -0.64 -3.64
N ASP A 223 16.73 0.09 -3.54
CA ASP A 223 16.22 0.92 -4.62
C ASP A 223 17.18 2.10 -4.85
N ALA A 224 17.41 2.40 -6.12
CA ALA A 224 18.26 3.50 -6.56
C ALA A 224 17.53 4.27 -7.65
N TYR A 225 17.15 5.51 -7.35
CA TYR A 225 16.43 6.35 -8.27
C TYR A 225 17.37 7.39 -8.90
N SER A 226 17.25 7.58 -10.22
CA SER A 226 17.90 8.67 -10.95
C SER A 226 17.06 9.94 -10.94
N THR A 227 15.74 9.79 -10.85
CA THR A 227 14.77 10.87 -10.76
C THR A 227 13.79 10.61 -9.63
N LYS A 228 13.19 11.67 -9.11
CA LYS A 228 12.20 11.60 -8.06
C LYS A 228 11.03 10.67 -8.45
N PRO A 229 10.74 9.61 -7.67
CA PRO A 229 9.59 8.76 -7.93
C PRO A 229 8.28 9.51 -7.64
N THR A 230 7.19 9.09 -8.28
CA THR A 230 5.84 9.60 -8.01
C THR A 230 4.94 8.45 -7.59
N LEU A 231 4.03 8.69 -6.65
CA LEU A 231 3.06 7.70 -6.18
C LEU A 231 2.10 7.32 -7.31
N SER A 232 2.47 6.29 -8.06
CA SER A 232 1.78 5.84 -9.26
C SER A 232 1.73 4.32 -9.31
N ALA A 233 0.82 3.77 -10.10
CA ALA A 233 0.74 2.32 -10.32
C ALA A 233 2.02 1.74 -10.93
N GLY A 234 2.83 2.54 -11.63
CA GLY A 234 4.14 2.12 -12.13
C GLY A 234 5.17 2.01 -11.01
N TRP A 235 5.22 2.99 -10.11
CA TRP A 235 6.11 2.96 -8.95
C TRP A 235 5.78 1.84 -7.96
N ALA A 236 4.49 1.51 -7.80
CA ALA A 236 4.05 0.42 -6.94
C ALA A 236 4.31 -0.99 -7.52
N ARG A 237 4.75 -1.10 -8.78
CA ARG A 237 5.10 -2.38 -9.41
C ARG A 237 6.60 -2.63 -9.25
N GLU A 238 6.95 -3.91 -9.13
CA GLU A 238 8.33 -4.36 -9.04
C GLU A 238 9.10 -4.01 -10.33
N ASP A 239 10.26 -3.37 -10.18
CA ASP A 239 11.16 -3.06 -11.29
C ASP A 239 12.11 -4.25 -11.57
N PRO A 240 12.16 -4.82 -12.78
CA PRO A 240 13.12 -5.87 -13.15
C PRO A 240 14.59 -5.44 -13.08
N ASN A 241 14.89 -4.14 -13.09
CA ASN A 241 16.26 -3.62 -13.06
C ASN A 241 16.99 -3.94 -11.75
N ILE A 242 16.28 -4.00 -10.63
CA ILE A 242 16.89 -4.18 -9.31
C ILE A 242 17.41 -5.63 -9.13
N PRO A 243 16.62 -6.68 -9.43
CA PRO A 243 17.13 -8.04 -9.47
C PRO A 243 18.25 -8.24 -10.50
N ASN A 244 18.15 -7.59 -11.67
CA ASN A 244 19.18 -7.64 -12.71
C ASN A 244 20.56 -7.17 -12.24
N ARG A 245 20.61 -6.23 -11.28
CA ARG A 245 21.87 -5.72 -10.73
C ARG A 245 22.60 -6.73 -9.85
N VAL A 246 21.84 -7.64 -9.23
CA VAL A 246 22.36 -8.61 -8.26
C VAL A 246 22.74 -9.94 -8.92
N LEU A 247 22.05 -10.30 -10.00
CA LEU A 247 22.26 -11.56 -10.70
C LEU A 247 23.43 -11.47 -11.69
N ALA A 248 24.25 -12.53 -11.74
CA ALA A 248 25.37 -12.61 -12.67
C ALA A 248 24.91 -12.78 -14.14
N VAL A 249 23.75 -13.39 -14.36
CA VAL A 249 23.11 -13.50 -15.67
C VAL A 249 21.93 -12.53 -15.70
N THR A 250 21.98 -11.56 -16.60
CA THR A 250 20.91 -10.56 -16.74
C THR A 250 19.72 -11.11 -17.50
N SER A 251 18.56 -10.46 -17.32
CA SER A 251 17.29 -10.83 -17.98
C SER A 251 17.34 -10.78 -19.51
N ASP A 252 18.37 -10.16 -20.09
CA ASP A 252 18.60 -10.13 -21.53
C ASP A 252 18.99 -11.51 -22.09
N LEU A 253 19.51 -12.39 -21.22
CA LEU A 253 20.02 -13.71 -21.58
C LEU A 253 19.11 -14.85 -21.11
N SER A 254 18.47 -14.72 -19.95
CA SER A 254 17.60 -15.76 -19.38
C SER A 254 16.64 -15.20 -18.33
N ASP A 255 15.57 -15.94 -18.04
CA ASP A 255 14.66 -15.61 -16.94
C ASP A 255 15.39 -15.66 -15.59
N GLN A 256 15.18 -14.63 -14.76
CA GLN A 256 15.89 -14.43 -13.50
C GLN A 256 15.57 -15.48 -12.43
N ILE A 257 14.34 -16.01 -12.46
CA ILE A 257 13.84 -16.99 -11.50
C ILE A 257 13.11 -18.06 -12.29
N PHE A 258 13.48 -19.31 -12.06
CA PHE A 258 12.76 -20.48 -12.55
C PHE A 258 12.16 -21.24 -11.36
N ALA A 259 11.01 -21.85 -11.59
CA ALA A 259 10.33 -22.65 -10.60
C ALA A 259 9.67 -23.86 -11.27
N ASP A 260 9.68 -24.99 -10.57
CA ASP A 260 8.93 -26.18 -10.93
C ASP A 260 7.81 -26.38 -9.89
N PHE A 261 6.59 -26.56 -10.37
CA PHE A 261 5.41 -26.66 -9.52
C PHE A 261 4.71 -28.00 -9.73
N TYR A 262 4.61 -28.77 -8.67
CA TYR A 262 3.85 -30.01 -8.63
C TYR A 262 2.57 -29.81 -7.81
N PHE A 263 1.41 -30.00 -8.45
CA PHE A 263 0.10 -29.86 -7.81
C PHE A 263 -0.57 -31.22 -7.59
N GLU A 264 -0.63 -31.69 -6.34
CA GLU A 264 -1.43 -32.86 -5.96
C GLU A 264 -2.87 -32.43 -5.65
N ALA A 265 -3.75 -32.44 -6.66
CA ALA A 265 -5.13 -32.01 -6.51
C ALA A 265 -6.10 -33.20 -6.46
N LYS A 266 -6.83 -33.37 -5.35
CA LYS A 266 -7.86 -34.40 -5.15
C LYS A 266 -9.25 -33.76 -5.15
N TRP A 267 -10.16 -34.29 -5.96
CA TRP A 267 -11.47 -33.69 -6.22
C TRP A 267 -12.53 -34.80 -6.21
N SER A 268 -13.61 -34.60 -5.46
CA SER A 268 -14.81 -35.43 -5.55
C SER A 268 -15.88 -34.70 -6.36
N ARG A 269 -16.38 -35.31 -7.43
CA ARG A 269 -17.45 -34.77 -8.27
C ARG A 269 -18.52 -35.84 -8.48
N VAL A 270 -19.80 -35.46 -8.45
CA VAL A 270 -20.91 -36.37 -8.73
C VAL A 270 -21.06 -36.48 -10.26
N MET A 271 -20.21 -37.30 -10.86
CA MET A 271 -20.22 -37.58 -12.30
C MET A 271 -20.07 -39.09 -12.52
N PRO A 272 -20.68 -39.62 -13.60
CA PRO A 272 -20.43 -41.00 -13.99
C PRO A 272 -18.96 -41.19 -14.35
N MET A 273 -18.39 -42.35 -13.99
CA MET A 273 -17.02 -42.71 -14.33
C MET A 273 -16.80 -42.81 -15.84
N PHE A 274 -17.84 -43.20 -16.58
CA PHE A 274 -17.84 -43.31 -18.03
C PHE A 274 -19.09 -42.67 -18.63
N SER A 275 -18.90 -41.79 -19.62
CA SER A 275 -20.01 -41.19 -20.38
C SER A 275 -20.47 -42.12 -21.50
N VAL A 276 -21.20 -43.19 -21.17
CA VAL A 276 -21.78 -44.09 -22.17
C VAL A 276 -23.03 -43.44 -22.78
N PRO A 277 -23.05 -43.12 -24.09
CA PRO A 277 -24.23 -42.55 -24.72
C PRO A 277 -25.39 -43.56 -24.72
N GLY A 278 -26.57 -43.16 -24.23
CA GLY A 278 -27.79 -43.97 -24.32
C GLY A 278 -28.29 -44.64 -23.03
N ALA A 279 -27.62 -44.46 -21.90
CA ALA A 279 -28.12 -44.95 -20.61
C ALA A 279 -29.10 -43.94 -19.95
N ILE A 280 -30.35 -43.92 -20.41
CA ILE A 280 -31.43 -43.23 -19.69
C ILE A 280 -31.85 -44.12 -18.51
N GLY A 281 -31.54 -43.71 -17.27
CA GLY A 281 -32.15 -44.27 -16.07
C GLY A 281 -31.29 -45.19 -15.19
N ALA A 282 -29.96 -45.22 -15.34
CA ALA A 282 -29.08 -45.82 -14.35
C ALA A 282 -28.31 -44.72 -13.61
N PHE A 283 -28.85 -44.31 -12.45
CA PHE A 283 -28.15 -43.49 -11.45
C PHE A 283 -27.67 -44.41 -10.33
#